data_AF-A0AAW2B134-F1
#
_entry.id   AF-A0AAW2B134-F1
#
_cell.length_a   1.000
_cell.length_b   1.000
_cell.length_c   1.000
_cell.angle_alpha   90.00
_cell.angle_beta   90.00
_cell.angle_gamma   90.00
#
_symmetry.space_group_name_H-M   'P 1'
#
loop_
_entity.id
_entity.type
_entity.pdbx_description
1 polymer ?
#
loop_
_entity_poly.entity_id
_entity_poly.type
_entity_poly.pdbx_seq_one_letter_code
_entity_poly.pdbx_strand_id
1 'polypeptide(L)'
;MNRIENERKKREFEFNEREEQYKKLMKEKEELMKKHAEEKERMKMMMEEERQNHDKERKRREEELKREIREQEEHQKRLRDEMRRERETFKHEIEQMRQEKEMVKKEKNKLKIEYETEIDRLMNRIENERQNHDKEKKRREEEFIERERYERELKEREELMKKQKEEKEKMKMIMDEERLNQDKERKRREEEFREREERYKRIIKDREERENEMIEQMKLERMQWEKQKQEERQKREEEKKKQEEEQKSEHSSVSDQRKMSKKTQQRISINIQDVPADSLSSRRIVLLGKISVGKSAAGNTILGQKEFESSLSMNSVTSVCSEAHVTISGRSVSVVDTPALFNTKIKPEELAKEIARSVHLSSPGPHAVLIVFRVDVRFTEQDQQIPQMINIMYGEEVLKYSIILFTHGDRIDKPIEELIEENCRLRDLVGQCGGRYHVFNNKDQNNREQVNDLLQKIDTMIEQNGGGHYSNQMYEEAQRFKQEEEERRQRKKEKRRQIEEVMRQKEEEMRQIMEEMRQSQEKNRRQMEEEMRTQKEEEMRQRQEKLRRQIEEEMRRQREEARKQQEKEDQVCVCS
;
A
#
# COMPACT_ATOMS: atom_id res chain seq x y z
N MET A 1 115.61 -90.95 96.49
CA MET A 1 114.73 -91.02 95.30
C MET A 1 113.51 -90.10 95.42
N ASN A 2 112.78 -90.11 96.54
CA ASN A 2 111.47 -89.46 96.76
C ASN A 2 111.25 -88.03 96.20
N ARG A 3 112.30 -87.17 96.16
CA ARG A 3 112.18 -85.79 95.65
C ARG A 3 111.80 -85.73 94.16
N ILE A 4 112.37 -86.61 93.33
CA ILE A 4 112.11 -86.66 91.88
C ILE A 4 110.68 -87.13 91.60
N GLU A 5 110.18 -88.09 92.40
CA GLU A 5 108.84 -88.65 92.22
C GLU A 5 107.74 -87.65 92.62
N ASN A 6 107.96 -86.86 93.69
CA ASN A 6 107.06 -85.77 94.06
C ASN A 6 107.05 -84.62 93.04
N GLU A 7 108.19 -84.23 92.48
CA GLU A 7 108.21 -83.26 91.39
C GLU A 7 107.51 -83.77 90.12
N ARG A 8 107.66 -85.05 89.79
CA ARG A 8 106.94 -85.66 88.66
C ARG A 8 105.42 -85.60 88.87
N LYS A 9 104.93 -86.07 90.03
CA LYS A 9 103.50 -86.03 90.38
C LYS A 9 102.94 -84.59 90.42
N LYS A 10 103.72 -83.61 90.87
CA LYS A 10 103.30 -82.19 90.87
C LYS A 10 103.17 -81.64 89.45
N ARG A 11 104.12 -81.91 88.55
CA ARG A 11 104.05 -81.50 87.14
C ARG A 11 102.92 -82.22 86.38
N GLU A 12 102.65 -83.47 86.73
CA GLU A 12 101.57 -84.29 86.18
C GLU A 12 100.18 -83.77 86.63
N PHE A 13 100.06 -83.32 87.89
CA PHE A 13 98.88 -82.60 88.38
C PHE A 13 98.69 -81.23 87.69
N GLU A 14 99.74 -80.40 87.64
CA GLU A 14 99.71 -79.08 86.96
C GLU A 14 99.43 -79.20 85.45
N PHE A 15 99.84 -80.30 84.81
CA PHE A 15 99.50 -80.61 83.43
C PHE A 15 98.01 -80.94 83.29
N ASN A 16 97.49 -81.86 84.11
CA ASN A 16 96.06 -82.23 84.09
C ASN A 16 95.14 -81.03 84.41
N GLU A 17 95.52 -80.18 85.36
CA GLU A 17 94.75 -78.96 85.71
C GLU A 17 94.71 -77.97 84.53
N ARG A 18 95.84 -77.78 83.83
CA ARG A 18 95.88 -76.98 82.60
C ARG A 18 95.10 -77.62 81.46
N GLU A 19 95.09 -78.95 81.36
CA GLU A 19 94.32 -79.67 80.35
C GLU A 19 92.80 -79.55 80.61
N GLU A 20 92.35 -79.60 81.86
CA GLU A 20 90.96 -79.29 82.24
C GLU A 20 90.59 -77.83 81.95
N GLN A 21 91.44 -76.87 82.33
CA GLN A 21 91.21 -75.46 82.03
C GLN A 21 91.10 -75.22 80.53
N TYR A 22 91.97 -75.83 79.72
CA TYR A 22 91.92 -75.73 78.26
C TYR A 22 90.66 -76.38 77.68
N LYS A 23 90.26 -77.58 78.15
CA LYS A 23 89.00 -78.23 77.76
C LYS A 23 87.79 -77.36 78.08
N LYS A 24 87.76 -76.73 79.27
CA LYS A 24 86.68 -75.83 79.68
C LYS A 24 86.62 -74.57 78.81
N LEU A 25 87.75 -73.92 78.56
CA LEU A 25 87.83 -72.69 77.77
C LEU A 25 87.51 -72.96 76.29
N MET A 26 87.92 -74.11 75.74
CA MET A 26 87.48 -74.58 74.41
C MET A 26 85.97 -74.81 74.34
N LYS A 27 85.36 -75.40 75.38
CA LYS A 27 83.91 -75.60 75.44
C LYS A 27 83.13 -74.28 75.55
N GLU A 28 83.59 -73.34 76.37
CA GLU A 28 83.02 -71.98 76.44
C GLU A 28 83.14 -71.25 75.09
N LYS A 29 84.25 -71.45 74.37
CA LYS A 29 84.45 -70.93 73.01
C LYS A 29 83.51 -71.56 71.98
N GLU A 30 83.26 -72.88 72.05
CA GLU A 30 82.26 -73.55 71.22
C GLU A 30 80.85 -73.03 71.52
N GLU A 31 80.47 -72.86 72.78
CA GLU A 31 79.18 -72.30 73.18
C GLU A 31 79.00 -70.84 72.72
N LEU A 32 80.07 -70.03 72.75
CA LEU A 32 80.04 -68.65 72.26
C LEU A 32 79.93 -68.60 70.72
N MET A 33 80.70 -69.42 70.01
CA MET A 33 80.62 -69.56 68.55
C MET A 33 79.23 -70.04 68.12
N LYS A 34 78.62 -70.96 68.88
CA LYS A 34 77.25 -71.45 68.64
C LYS A 34 76.22 -70.35 68.85
N LYS A 35 76.29 -69.59 69.95
CA LYS A 35 75.42 -68.42 70.19
C LYS A 35 75.52 -67.38 69.06
N HIS A 36 76.74 -67.04 68.63
CA HIS A 36 76.95 -66.11 67.51
C HIS A 36 76.43 -66.68 66.17
N ALA A 37 76.48 -67.99 65.94
CA ALA A 37 75.87 -68.62 64.77
C ALA A 37 74.33 -68.55 64.81
N GLU A 38 73.73 -68.86 65.97
CA GLU A 38 72.28 -68.76 66.20
C GLU A 38 71.78 -67.31 66.04
N GLU A 39 72.50 -66.33 66.58
CA GLU A 39 72.18 -64.90 66.46
C GLU A 39 72.33 -64.40 65.01
N LYS A 40 73.36 -64.84 64.28
CA LYS A 40 73.54 -64.51 62.86
C LYS A 40 72.40 -65.06 61.99
N GLU A 41 71.90 -66.26 62.26
CA GLU A 41 70.72 -66.79 61.56
C GLU A 41 69.42 -66.09 61.98
N ARG A 42 69.26 -65.70 63.25
CA ARG A 42 68.11 -64.84 63.66
C ARG A 42 68.08 -63.51 62.91
N MET A 43 69.22 -62.81 62.82
CA MET A 43 69.32 -61.54 62.10
C MET A 43 69.09 -61.71 60.59
N LYS A 44 69.56 -62.83 60.02
CA LYS A 44 69.32 -63.19 58.61
C LYS A 44 67.84 -63.50 58.35
N MET A 45 67.15 -64.23 59.22
CA MET A 45 65.70 -64.44 59.12
C MET A 45 64.92 -63.13 59.21
N MET A 46 65.28 -62.24 60.14
CA MET A 46 64.65 -60.92 60.31
C MET A 46 64.77 -60.05 59.05
N MET A 47 65.96 -59.96 58.44
CA MET A 47 66.16 -59.21 57.19
C MET A 47 65.41 -59.83 56.00
N GLU A 48 65.30 -61.16 55.93
CA GLU A 48 64.51 -61.83 54.90
C GLU A 48 62.99 -61.60 55.10
N GLU A 49 62.52 -61.53 56.34
CA GLU A 49 61.13 -61.22 56.69
C GLU A 49 60.77 -59.76 56.38
N GLU A 50 61.58 -58.78 56.80
CA GLU A 50 61.40 -57.35 56.44
C GLU A 50 61.35 -57.16 54.92
N ARG A 51 62.29 -57.78 54.20
CA ARG A 51 62.36 -57.73 52.73
C ARG A 51 61.13 -58.34 52.07
N GLN A 52 60.66 -59.50 52.55
CA GLN A 52 59.41 -60.10 52.09
C GLN A 52 58.19 -59.21 52.40
N ASN A 53 58.20 -58.48 53.52
CA ASN A 53 57.11 -57.57 53.87
C ASN A 53 57.09 -56.34 52.95
N HIS A 54 58.26 -55.77 52.65
CA HIS A 54 58.42 -54.69 51.68
C HIS A 54 57.97 -55.09 50.26
N ASP A 55 58.32 -56.30 49.79
CA ASP A 55 57.86 -56.82 48.49
C ASP A 55 56.34 -57.08 48.46
N LYS A 56 55.75 -57.53 49.58
CA LYS A 56 54.29 -57.68 49.72
C LYS A 56 53.59 -56.32 49.67
N GLU A 57 54.10 -55.32 50.38
CA GLU A 57 53.50 -53.99 50.42
C GLU A 57 53.63 -53.27 49.07
N ARG A 58 54.80 -53.34 48.43
CA ARG A 58 54.99 -52.82 47.08
C ARG A 58 54.00 -53.44 46.09
N LYS A 59 53.79 -54.76 46.15
CA LYS A 59 52.80 -55.46 45.29
C LYS A 59 51.38 -54.97 45.55
N ARG A 60 50.98 -54.75 46.81
CA ARG A 60 49.68 -54.15 47.14
C ARG A 60 49.51 -52.77 46.52
N ARG A 61 50.48 -51.86 46.70
CA ARG A 61 50.45 -50.51 46.10
C ARG A 61 50.41 -50.56 44.57
N GLU A 62 51.16 -51.48 43.94
CA GLU A 62 51.07 -51.71 42.49
C GLU A 62 49.69 -52.23 42.03
N GLU A 63 49.03 -53.11 42.79
CA GLU A 63 47.68 -53.63 42.48
C GLU A 63 46.56 -52.63 42.74
N GLU A 64 46.77 -51.70 43.68
CA GLU A 64 45.88 -50.60 44.04
C GLU A 64 45.90 -49.51 42.96
N LEU A 65 47.08 -49.04 42.56
CA LEU A 65 47.26 -48.12 41.43
C LEU A 65 46.74 -48.72 40.11
N LYS A 66 46.97 -50.02 39.87
CA LYS A 66 46.37 -50.76 38.74
C LYS A 66 44.85 -50.93 38.86
N ARG A 67 44.22 -50.58 39.98
CA ARG A 67 42.75 -50.53 40.14
C ARG A 67 42.23 -49.13 39.80
N GLU A 68 42.81 -48.11 40.42
CA GLU A 68 42.47 -46.70 40.18
C GLU A 68 42.58 -46.31 38.70
N ILE A 69 43.66 -46.74 38.01
CA ILE A 69 43.83 -46.51 36.57
C ILE A 69 42.68 -47.13 35.77
N ARG A 70 42.25 -48.36 36.09
CA ARG A 70 41.13 -49.02 35.39
C ARG A 70 39.80 -48.33 35.67
N GLU A 71 39.57 -47.86 36.90
CA GLU A 71 38.37 -47.11 37.25
C GLU A 71 38.32 -45.74 36.54
N GLN A 72 39.46 -45.04 36.42
CA GLN A 72 39.58 -43.83 35.60
C GLN A 72 39.36 -44.12 34.11
N GLU A 73 39.93 -45.19 33.55
CA GLU A 73 39.71 -45.60 32.16
C GLU A 73 38.24 -45.92 31.88
N GLU A 74 37.55 -46.61 32.79
CA GLU A 74 36.12 -46.88 32.69
C GLU A 74 35.26 -45.62 32.86
N HIS A 75 35.65 -44.66 33.69
CA HIS A 75 34.94 -43.38 33.82
C HIS A 75 35.11 -42.52 32.56
N GLN A 76 36.35 -42.40 32.05
CA GLN A 76 36.69 -41.82 30.76
C GLN A 76 35.92 -42.51 29.61
N LYS A 77 35.75 -43.84 29.66
CA LYS A 77 34.94 -44.57 28.67
C LYS A 77 33.45 -44.21 28.79
N ARG A 78 32.88 -44.21 29.99
CA ARG A 78 31.48 -43.81 30.25
C ARG A 78 31.16 -42.42 29.70
N LEU A 79 32.00 -41.42 30.01
CA LEU A 79 31.86 -40.05 29.47
C LEU A 79 31.92 -39.98 27.94
N ARG A 80 32.78 -40.79 27.30
CA ARG A 80 32.87 -40.85 25.83
C ARG A 80 31.67 -41.55 25.19
N ASP A 81 31.15 -42.61 25.81
CA ASP A 81 29.93 -43.29 25.38
C ASP A 81 28.68 -42.42 25.60
N GLU A 82 28.67 -41.57 26.63
CA GLU A 82 27.59 -40.62 26.93
C GLU A 82 27.54 -39.45 25.94
N MET A 83 28.65 -38.71 25.74
CA MET A 83 28.75 -37.69 24.68
C MET A 83 28.49 -38.27 23.28
N ARG A 84 28.76 -39.56 23.06
CA ARG A 84 28.41 -40.23 21.81
C ARG A 84 26.88 -40.37 21.65
N ARG A 85 26.16 -40.78 22.70
CA ARG A 85 24.69 -40.87 22.66
C ARG A 85 24.06 -39.50 22.42
N GLU A 86 24.52 -38.45 23.08
CA GLU A 86 24.04 -37.07 22.86
C GLU A 86 24.28 -36.61 21.41
N ARG A 87 25.44 -36.93 20.82
CA ARG A 87 25.70 -36.65 19.40
C ARG A 87 24.80 -37.47 18.47
N GLU A 88 24.42 -38.68 18.85
CA GLU A 88 23.49 -39.52 18.08
C GLU A 88 22.03 -39.03 18.20
N THR A 89 21.57 -38.54 19.36
CA THR A 89 20.24 -37.92 19.52
C THR A 89 20.15 -36.57 18.81
N PHE A 90 21.11 -35.67 19.00
CA PHE A 90 21.14 -34.35 18.35
C PHE A 90 21.19 -34.47 16.81
N LYS A 91 21.86 -35.51 16.29
CA LYS A 91 21.85 -35.86 14.87
C LYS A 91 20.48 -36.34 14.40
N HIS A 92 19.73 -37.07 15.23
CA HIS A 92 18.36 -37.50 14.90
C HIS A 92 17.39 -36.32 14.87
N GLU A 93 17.46 -35.41 15.85
CA GLU A 93 16.63 -34.19 15.90
C GLU A 93 16.88 -33.27 14.69
N ILE A 94 18.14 -33.08 14.28
CA ILE A 94 18.48 -32.35 13.05
C ILE A 94 17.86 -33.00 11.81
N GLU A 95 17.80 -34.33 11.75
CA GLU A 95 17.21 -35.05 10.61
C GLU A 95 15.68 -35.02 10.61
N GLN A 96 15.03 -35.03 11.78
CA GLN A 96 13.59 -34.76 11.91
C GLN A 96 13.25 -33.34 11.43
N MET A 97 13.95 -32.31 11.92
CA MET A 97 13.76 -30.92 11.48
C MET A 97 13.98 -30.73 9.97
N ARG A 98 14.86 -31.52 9.34
CA ARG A 98 15.04 -31.54 7.87
C ARG A 98 13.82 -32.13 7.16
N GLN A 99 13.25 -33.22 7.68
CA GLN A 99 12.06 -33.85 7.11
C GLN A 99 10.83 -32.95 7.23
N GLU A 100 10.61 -32.31 8.39
CA GLU A 100 9.56 -31.31 8.58
C GLU A 100 9.72 -30.13 7.63
N LYS A 101 10.95 -29.61 7.46
CA LYS A 101 11.24 -28.51 6.54
C LYS A 101 10.93 -28.86 5.08
N GLU A 102 11.16 -30.10 4.65
CA GLU A 102 10.76 -30.57 3.31
C GLU A 102 9.24 -30.85 3.20
N MET A 103 8.57 -31.27 4.27
CA MET A 103 7.10 -31.35 4.33
C MET A 103 6.46 -29.97 4.12
N VAL A 104 6.83 -28.98 4.95
CA VAL A 104 6.33 -27.59 4.85
C VAL A 104 6.64 -26.96 3.49
N LYS A 105 7.79 -27.30 2.89
CA LYS A 105 8.16 -26.88 1.52
C LYS A 105 7.28 -27.52 0.44
N LYS A 106 6.89 -28.79 0.58
CA LYS A 106 5.92 -29.44 -0.32
C LYS A 106 4.53 -28.83 -0.17
N GLU A 107 4.05 -28.61 1.04
CA GLU A 107 2.76 -27.94 1.30
C GLU A 107 2.73 -26.52 0.73
N LYS A 108 3.78 -25.73 0.96
CA LYS A 108 3.91 -24.39 0.38
C LYS A 108 3.86 -24.42 -1.15
N ASN A 109 4.48 -25.41 -1.79
CA ASN A 109 4.43 -25.56 -3.24
C ASN A 109 3.04 -25.99 -3.75
N LYS A 110 2.35 -26.90 -3.04
CA LYS A 110 0.96 -27.29 -3.32
C LYS A 110 0.03 -26.07 -3.23
N LEU A 111 0.11 -25.33 -2.12
CA LEU A 111 -0.70 -24.14 -1.89
C LEU A 111 -0.41 -23.02 -2.91
N LYS A 112 0.85 -22.88 -3.36
CA LYS A 112 1.23 -21.98 -4.46
C LYS A 112 0.53 -22.34 -5.77
N ILE A 113 0.52 -23.62 -6.14
CA ILE A 113 -0.17 -24.12 -7.35
C ILE A 113 -1.68 -23.91 -7.24
N GLU A 114 -2.27 -24.11 -6.06
CA GLU A 114 -3.69 -23.88 -5.79
C GLU A 114 -4.06 -22.39 -5.96
N TYR A 115 -3.26 -21.47 -5.42
CA TYR A 115 -3.44 -20.03 -5.65
C TYR A 115 -3.26 -19.63 -7.12
N GLU A 116 -2.25 -20.13 -7.82
CA GLU A 116 -2.03 -19.84 -9.25
C GLU A 116 -3.21 -20.35 -10.10
N THR A 117 -3.73 -21.54 -9.80
CA THR A 117 -4.91 -22.10 -10.47
C THR A 117 -6.18 -21.26 -10.23
N GLU A 118 -6.39 -20.72 -9.03
CA GLU A 118 -7.55 -19.88 -8.73
C GLU A 118 -7.43 -18.47 -9.34
N ILE A 119 -6.21 -17.91 -9.40
CA ILE A 119 -5.94 -16.67 -10.15
C ILE A 119 -6.30 -16.86 -11.63
N ASP A 120 -5.87 -17.95 -12.26
CA ASP A 120 -6.20 -18.24 -13.66
C ASP A 120 -7.72 -18.39 -13.88
N ARG A 121 -8.45 -19.03 -12.94
CA ARG A 121 -9.92 -19.12 -12.98
C ARG A 121 -10.59 -17.75 -12.90
N LEU A 122 -10.13 -16.88 -12.00
CA LEU A 122 -10.66 -15.53 -11.82
C LEU A 122 -10.38 -14.65 -13.05
N MET A 123 -9.17 -14.71 -13.59
CA MET A 123 -8.81 -14.01 -14.83
C MET A 123 -9.66 -14.46 -16.02
N ASN A 124 -9.89 -15.77 -16.19
CA ASN A 124 -10.79 -16.28 -17.22
C ASN A 124 -12.26 -15.84 -16.99
N ARG A 125 -12.71 -15.67 -15.74
CA ARG A 125 -14.06 -15.15 -15.47
C ARG A 125 -14.19 -13.67 -15.87
N ILE A 126 -13.23 -12.84 -15.45
CA ILE A 126 -13.18 -11.40 -15.78
C ILE A 126 -13.12 -11.18 -17.30
N GLU A 127 -12.37 -12.01 -18.02
CA GLU A 127 -12.27 -11.92 -19.49
C GLU A 127 -13.59 -12.35 -20.18
N ASN A 128 -14.27 -13.39 -19.69
CA ASN A 128 -15.61 -13.75 -20.18
C ASN A 128 -16.65 -12.65 -19.88
N GLU A 129 -16.59 -12.02 -18.70
CA GLU A 129 -17.46 -10.90 -18.33
C GLU A 129 -17.21 -9.67 -19.20
N ARG A 130 -15.94 -9.31 -19.48
CA ARG A 130 -15.56 -8.28 -20.47
C ARG A 130 -16.12 -8.58 -21.85
N GLN A 131 -15.91 -9.78 -22.37
CA GLN A 131 -16.40 -10.16 -23.70
C GLN A 131 -17.93 -10.17 -23.79
N ASN A 132 -18.64 -10.47 -22.70
CA ASN A 132 -20.10 -10.39 -22.67
C ASN A 132 -20.58 -8.93 -22.54
N HIS A 133 -19.91 -8.09 -21.75
CA HIS A 133 -20.16 -6.66 -21.70
C HIS A 133 -19.95 -5.98 -23.07
N ASP A 134 -18.91 -6.32 -23.81
CA ASP A 134 -18.65 -5.75 -25.13
C ASP A 134 -19.65 -6.22 -26.20
N LYS A 135 -20.19 -7.45 -26.09
CA LYS A 135 -21.33 -7.91 -26.91
C LYS A 135 -22.62 -7.16 -26.57
N GLU A 136 -22.93 -7.03 -25.28
CA GLU A 136 -24.09 -6.30 -24.77
C GLU A 136 -24.03 -4.81 -25.17
N LYS A 137 -22.86 -4.19 -25.09
CA LYS A 137 -22.61 -2.82 -25.55
C LYS A 137 -22.87 -2.68 -27.05
N LYS A 138 -22.30 -3.56 -27.89
CA LYS A 138 -22.53 -3.54 -29.35
C LYS A 138 -24.01 -3.68 -29.69
N ARG A 139 -24.74 -4.61 -29.04
CA ARG A 139 -26.18 -4.77 -29.27
C ARG A 139 -26.95 -3.48 -28.95
N ARG A 140 -26.62 -2.79 -27.84
CA ARG A 140 -27.25 -1.50 -27.49
C ARG A 140 -26.88 -0.36 -28.44
N GLU A 141 -25.68 -0.39 -29.01
CA GLU A 141 -25.21 0.57 -30.02
C GLU A 141 -25.93 0.35 -31.37
N GLU A 142 -26.16 -0.90 -31.76
CA GLU A 142 -27.00 -1.30 -32.89
C GLU A 142 -28.48 -0.93 -32.67
N GLU A 143 -29.07 -1.25 -31.51
CA GLU A 143 -30.43 -0.86 -31.09
C GLU A 143 -30.62 0.67 -31.14
N PHE A 144 -29.61 1.45 -30.72
CA PHE A 144 -29.64 2.91 -30.78
C PHE A 144 -29.63 3.44 -32.22
N ILE A 145 -28.76 2.90 -33.09
CA ILE A 145 -28.67 3.29 -34.50
C ILE A 145 -29.96 2.95 -35.26
N GLU A 146 -30.58 1.79 -34.98
CA GLU A 146 -31.87 1.41 -35.56
C GLU A 146 -33.00 2.35 -35.09
N ARG A 147 -33.03 2.69 -33.79
CA ARG A 147 -33.98 3.66 -33.24
C ARG A 147 -33.81 5.06 -33.86
N GLU A 148 -32.59 5.56 -34.02
CA GLU A 148 -32.35 6.86 -34.68
C GLU A 148 -32.78 6.85 -36.15
N ARG A 149 -32.70 5.70 -36.84
CA ARG A 149 -33.25 5.56 -38.20
C ARG A 149 -34.77 5.67 -38.16
N TYR A 150 -35.43 4.90 -37.28
CA TYR A 150 -36.88 4.92 -37.15
C TYR A 150 -37.42 6.32 -36.78
N GLU A 151 -36.78 7.03 -35.86
CA GLU A 151 -37.15 8.40 -35.49
C GLU A 151 -36.90 9.43 -36.62
N ARG A 152 -36.04 9.13 -37.60
CA ARG A 152 -35.90 9.93 -38.84
C ARG A 152 -37.00 9.61 -39.85
N GLU A 153 -37.25 8.34 -40.13
CA GLU A 153 -38.33 7.90 -41.03
C GLU A 153 -39.70 8.40 -40.56
N LEU A 154 -39.93 8.46 -39.23
CA LEU A 154 -41.14 9.03 -38.64
C LEU A 154 -41.26 10.54 -38.93
N LYS A 155 -40.18 11.32 -38.74
CA LYS A 155 -40.17 12.77 -39.00
C LYS A 155 -40.36 13.09 -40.49
N GLU A 156 -39.72 12.35 -41.38
CA GLU A 156 -39.93 12.48 -42.83
C GLU A 156 -41.39 12.21 -43.22
N ARG A 157 -42.02 11.21 -42.60
CA ARG A 157 -43.44 10.89 -42.81
C ARG A 157 -44.38 11.96 -42.24
N GLU A 158 -44.07 12.53 -41.09
CA GLU A 158 -44.83 13.66 -40.51
C GLU A 158 -44.73 14.91 -41.40
N GLU A 159 -43.54 15.23 -41.90
CA GLU A 159 -43.35 16.32 -42.88
C GLU A 159 -44.13 16.10 -44.17
N LEU A 160 -44.11 14.87 -44.71
CA LEU A 160 -44.87 14.53 -45.93
C LEU A 160 -46.38 14.68 -45.71
N MET A 161 -46.89 14.22 -44.56
CA MET A 161 -48.30 14.39 -44.17
C MET A 161 -48.67 15.87 -44.00
N LYS A 162 -47.77 16.69 -43.44
CA LYS A 162 -47.95 18.14 -43.33
C LYS A 162 -47.99 18.81 -44.72
N LYS A 163 -47.05 18.49 -45.61
CA LYS A 163 -47.01 18.98 -47.01
C LYS A 163 -48.31 18.64 -47.75
N GLN A 164 -48.77 17.39 -47.68
CA GLN A 164 -50.05 16.97 -48.27
C GLN A 164 -51.27 17.71 -47.67
N LYS A 165 -51.25 18.06 -46.38
CA LYS A 165 -52.33 18.84 -45.74
C LYS A 165 -52.33 20.30 -46.24
N GLU A 166 -51.16 20.91 -46.37
CA GLU A 166 -51.02 22.27 -46.93
C GLU A 166 -51.44 22.33 -48.40
N GLU A 167 -51.12 21.31 -49.21
CA GLU A 167 -51.60 21.20 -50.59
C GLU A 167 -53.12 21.03 -50.69
N LYS A 168 -53.73 20.21 -49.81
CA LYS A 168 -55.19 20.06 -49.76
C LYS A 168 -55.91 21.36 -49.41
N GLU A 169 -55.39 22.15 -48.47
CA GLU A 169 -55.96 23.46 -48.16
C GLU A 169 -55.74 24.48 -49.29
N LYS A 170 -54.58 24.48 -49.97
CA LYS A 170 -54.37 25.29 -51.19
C LYS A 170 -55.38 24.94 -52.30
N MET A 171 -55.55 23.65 -52.58
CA MET A 171 -56.49 23.16 -53.59
C MET A 171 -57.94 23.53 -53.26
N LYS A 172 -58.30 23.46 -51.97
CA LYS A 172 -59.62 23.88 -51.46
C LYS A 172 -59.85 25.38 -51.63
N MET A 173 -58.88 26.23 -51.27
CA MET A 173 -58.98 27.69 -51.50
C MET A 173 -59.19 28.03 -52.98
N ILE A 174 -58.47 27.36 -53.89
CA ILE A 174 -58.67 27.54 -55.34
C ILE A 174 -60.09 27.15 -55.77
N MET A 175 -60.60 26.00 -55.30
CA MET A 175 -61.97 25.57 -55.60
C MET A 175 -63.06 26.45 -54.95
N ASP A 176 -62.78 27.10 -53.82
CA ASP A 176 -63.69 28.06 -53.18
C ASP A 176 -63.68 29.41 -53.93
N GLU A 177 -62.52 29.89 -54.38
CA GLU A 177 -62.37 31.10 -55.20
C GLU A 177 -63.00 30.94 -56.59
N GLU A 178 -62.77 29.80 -57.25
CA GLU A 178 -63.37 29.52 -58.57
C GLU A 178 -64.90 29.46 -58.48
N ARG A 179 -65.45 28.79 -57.47
CA ARG A 179 -66.90 28.81 -57.20
C ARG A 179 -67.40 30.23 -56.92
N LEU A 180 -66.68 31.04 -56.13
CA LEU A 180 -67.05 32.43 -55.89
C LEU A 180 -67.05 33.28 -57.17
N ASN A 181 -66.13 33.04 -58.11
CA ASN A 181 -66.13 33.71 -59.41
C ASN A 181 -67.29 33.24 -60.31
N GLN A 182 -67.59 31.94 -60.36
CA GLN A 182 -68.77 31.42 -61.07
C GLN A 182 -70.07 32.01 -60.49
N ASP A 183 -70.16 32.16 -59.16
CA ASP A 183 -71.32 32.75 -58.48
C ASP A 183 -71.48 34.25 -58.74
N LYS A 184 -70.37 35.01 -58.78
CA LYS A 184 -70.34 36.42 -59.23
C LYS A 184 -70.77 36.55 -60.68
N GLU A 185 -70.25 35.71 -61.57
CA GLU A 185 -70.57 35.80 -63.00
C GLU A 185 -72.03 35.42 -63.28
N ARG A 186 -72.55 34.39 -62.59
CA ARG A 186 -73.98 34.06 -62.65
C ARG A 186 -74.84 35.25 -62.21
N LYS A 187 -74.53 35.88 -61.07
CA LYS A 187 -75.23 37.09 -60.59
C LYS A 187 -75.17 38.24 -61.59
N ARG A 188 -74.01 38.48 -62.21
CA ARG A 188 -73.88 39.51 -63.26
C ARG A 188 -74.76 39.22 -64.47
N ARG A 189 -74.85 37.96 -64.92
CA ARG A 189 -75.76 37.53 -66.00
C ARG A 189 -77.24 37.64 -65.59
N GLU A 190 -77.60 37.32 -64.34
CA GLU A 190 -78.95 37.50 -63.77
C GLU A 190 -79.35 38.99 -63.65
N GLU A 191 -78.37 39.89 -63.50
CA GLU A 191 -78.55 41.34 -63.42
C GLU A 191 -78.64 41.97 -64.82
N GLU A 192 -77.74 41.60 -65.74
CA GLU A 192 -77.82 41.91 -67.18
C GLU A 192 -79.17 41.47 -67.79
N PHE A 193 -79.69 40.30 -67.39
CA PHE A 193 -81.00 39.81 -67.82
C PHE A 193 -82.15 40.67 -67.28
N ARG A 194 -82.15 41.00 -65.97
CA ARG A 194 -83.16 41.88 -65.36
C ARG A 194 -83.14 43.28 -65.95
N GLU A 195 -81.96 43.86 -66.18
CA GLU A 195 -81.82 45.13 -66.88
C GLU A 195 -82.45 45.08 -68.28
N ARG A 196 -82.28 43.97 -68.99
CA ARG A 196 -82.84 43.77 -70.32
C ARG A 196 -84.37 43.60 -70.29
N GLU A 197 -84.92 42.87 -69.32
CA GLU A 197 -86.37 42.83 -69.08
C GLU A 197 -86.93 44.22 -68.75
N GLU A 198 -86.29 44.97 -67.84
CA GLU A 198 -86.69 46.33 -67.49
C GLU A 198 -86.61 47.28 -68.69
N ARG A 199 -85.65 47.10 -69.60
CA ARG A 199 -85.61 47.84 -70.88
C ARG A 199 -86.76 47.43 -71.81
N TYR A 200 -87.07 46.14 -71.94
CA TYR A 200 -88.23 45.69 -72.74
C TYR A 200 -89.57 46.17 -72.17
N LYS A 201 -89.79 46.11 -70.85
CA LYS A 201 -90.99 46.66 -70.19
C LYS A 201 -91.15 48.15 -70.47
N ARG A 202 -90.06 48.93 -70.40
CA ARG A 202 -90.06 50.36 -70.77
C ARG A 202 -90.39 50.57 -72.24
N ILE A 203 -89.77 49.82 -73.17
CA ILE A 203 -90.07 49.93 -74.61
C ILE A 203 -91.53 49.56 -74.93
N ILE A 204 -92.11 48.57 -74.24
CA ILE A 204 -93.53 48.21 -74.36
C ILE A 204 -94.40 49.35 -73.81
N LYS A 205 -94.11 49.85 -72.60
CA LYS A 205 -94.86 50.95 -71.98
C LYS A 205 -94.79 52.24 -72.80
N ASP A 206 -93.61 52.62 -73.31
CA ASP A 206 -93.41 53.73 -74.25
C ASP A 206 -94.27 53.58 -75.51
N ARG A 207 -94.46 52.35 -76.01
CA ARG A 207 -95.28 52.05 -77.18
C ARG A 207 -96.76 52.11 -76.84
N GLU A 208 -97.18 51.52 -75.72
CA GLU A 208 -98.55 51.60 -75.20
C GLU A 208 -98.94 53.05 -74.90
N GLU A 209 -98.03 53.86 -74.37
CA GLU A 209 -98.23 55.29 -74.14
C GLU A 209 -98.37 56.04 -75.46
N ARG A 210 -97.52 55.80 -76.48
CA ARG A 210 -97.69 56.40 -77.81
C ARG A 210 -98.94 55.94 -78.56
N GLU A 211 -99.36 54.69 -78.39
CA GLU A 211 -100.61 54.18 -78.95
C GLU A 211 -101.82 54.79 -78.23
N ASN A 212 -101.74 55.00 -76.90
CA ASN A 212 -102.75 55.75 -76.15
C ASN A 212 -102.76 57.25 -76.48
N GLU A 213 -101.61 57.89 -76.66
CA GLU A 213 -101.48 59.28 -77.13
C GLU A 213 -102.06 59.44 -78.54
N MET A 214 -101.84 58.46 -79.43
CA MET A 214 -102.43 58.46 -80.78
C MET A 214 -103.94 58.21 -80.73
N ILE A 215 -104.43 57.37 -79.81
CA ILE A 215 -105.85 57.18 -79.56
C ILE A 215 -106.49 58.45 -78.96
N GLU A 216 -105.82 59.14 -78.04
CA GLU A 216 -106.26 60.44 -77.52
C GLU A 216 -106.15 61.55 -78.56
N GLN A 217 -105.17 61.52 -79.47
CA GLN A 217 -105.15 62.40 -80.64
C GLN A 217 -106.35 62.11 -81.56
N MET A 218 -106.64 60.86 -81.90
CA MET A 218 -107.83 60.53 -82.72
C MET A 218 -109.14 60.87 -82.00
N LYS A 219 -109.22 60.72 -80.67
CA LYS A 219 -110.35 61.20 -79.86
C LYS A 219 -110.42 62.71 -79.85
N LEU A 220 -109.29 63.42 -79.76
CA LEU A 220 -109.22 64.88 -79.74
C LEU A 220 -109.49 65.47 -81.12
N GLU A 221 -109.08 64.83 -82.22
CA GLU A 221 -109.45 65.17 -83.60
C GLU A 221 -110.93 64.89 -83.85
N ARG A 222 -111.45 63.74 -83.41
CA ARG A 222 -112.91 63.47 -83.44
C ARG A 222 -113.68 64.47 -82.60
N MET A 223 -113.18 64.84 -81.42
CA MET A 223 -113.76 65.86 -80.56
C MET A 223 -113.60 67.24 -81.18
N GLN A 224 -112.51 67.57 -81.89
CA GLN A 224 -112.32 68.82 -82.62
C GLN A 224 -113.16 68.88 -83.89
N TRP A 225 -113.50 67.74 -84.51
CA TRP A 225 -114.44 67.64 -85.61
C TRP A 225 -115.88 67.80 -85.12
N GLU A 226 -116.25 67.11 -84.04
CA GLU A 226 -117.53 67.32 -83.36
C GLU A 226 -117.64 68.73 -82.75
N LYS A 227 -116.52 69.31 -82.30
CA LYS A 227 -116.43 70.68 -81.76
C LYS A 227 -116.29 71.74 -82.86
N GLN A 228 -115.80 71.44 -84.06
CA GLN A 228 -115.98 72.33 -85.22
C GLN A 228 -117.44 72.32 -85.68
N LYS A 229 -118.07 71.14 -85.69
CA LYS A 229 -119.49 70.94 -86.03
C LYS A 229 -120.44 71.49 -84.95
N GLN A 230 -120.00 71.54 -83.69
CA GLN A 230 -120.65 72.26 -82.62
C GLN A 230 -120.25 73.74 -82.61
N GLU A 231 -119.04 74.16 -82.99
CA GLU A 231 -118.65 75.58 -83.14
C GLU A 231 -119.26 76.25 -84.38
N GLU A 232 -119.72 75.51 -85.40
CA GLU A 232 -120.62 76.08 -86.41
C GLU A 232 -122.03 76.33 -85.85
N ARG A 233 -122.44 75.58 -84.81
CA ARG A 233 -123.69 75.80 -84.07
C ARG A 233 -123.52 76.82 -82.94
N GLN A 234 -122.36 76.87 -82.29
CA GLN A 234 -122.03 77.75 -81.18
C GLN A 234 -121.42 79.07 -81.66
N LYS A 235 -120.87 79.20 -82.88
CA LYS A 235 -120.73 80.53 -83.51
C LYS A 235 -122.08 81.17 -83.89
N ARG A 236 -123.21 80.44 -83.73
CA ARG A 236 -124.57 81.00 -83.75
C ARG A 236 -125.17 81.23 -82.36
N GLU A 237 -124.52 80.81 -81.27
CA GLU A 237 -125.10 80.85 -79.91
C GLU A 237 -124.16 81.41 -78.81
N GLU A 238 -122.84 81.32 -79.00
CA GLU A 238 -121.76 81.71 -78.09
C GLU A 238 -120.98 82.98 -78.50
N GLU A 239 -121.61 83.85 -79.31
CA GLU A 239 -121.49 85.30 -79.09
C GLU A 239 -122.08 85.72 -77.70
N LYS A 240 -122.07 84.80 -76.70
CA LYS A 240 -122.71 84.82 -75.37
C LYS A 240 -121.93 84.08 -74.15
N LYS A 241 -120.54 83.90 -74.03
CA LYS A 241 -119.53 83.89 -72.80
C LYS A 241 -118.84 82.61 -72.03
N LYS A 242 -117.55 82.63 -71.48
CA LYS A 242 -116.84 81.68 -70.44
C LYS A 242 -115.40 82.08 -69.80
N GLN A 243 -114.69 81.27 -68.89
CA GLN A 243 -113.56 81.58 -67.85
C GLN A 243 -112.70 80.41 -67.10
N GLU A 244 -111.48 80.66 -66.45
CA GLU A 244 -110.56 80.11 -65.28
C GLU A 244 -109.86 78.64 -65.15
N GLU A 245 -108.83 78.13 -64.31
CA GLU A 245 -107.88 78.40 -63.09
C GLU A 245 -106.60 77.39 -62.80
N GLU A 246 -105.69 77.41 -61.72
CA GLU A 246 -104.31 76.63 -61.55
C GLU A 246 -103.47 76.51 -60.12
N GLN A 247 -102.56 75.49 -59.72
CA GLN A 247 -101.34 75.47 -58.69
C GLN A 247 -100.46 74.15 -58.20
N LYS A 248 -99.25 74.19 -57.44
CA LYS A 248 -98.16 73.08 -57.04
C LYS A 248 -97.04 73.23 -55.83
N SER A 249 -96.25 72.19 -55.27
CA SER A 249 -94.97 72.22 -54.31
C SER A 249 -94.17 70.88 -53.74
N GLU A 250 -92.92 70.85 -53.08
CA GLU A 250 -92.06 69.65 -52.47
C GLU A 250 -90.74 69.81 -51.47
N HIS A 251 -89.99 68.74 -50.87
CA HIS A 251 -88.54 68.61 -50.17
C HIS A 251 -88.20 67.37 -49.13
N SER A 252 -87.07 66.96 -48.36
CA SER A 252 -85.49 66.87 -48.22
C SER A 252 -84.79 66.03 -46.94
N SER A 253 -83.44 65.63 -46.73
CA SER A 253 -82.76 64.83 -45.51
C SER A 253 -81.12 64.55 -45.29
N VAL A 254 -80.49 63.94 -44.16
CA VAL A 254 -78.94 63.66 -43.80
C VAL A 254 -78.38 62.75 -42.52
N SER A 255 -77.04 62.30 -42.27
CA SER A 255 -76.39 61.48 -41.05
C SER A 255 -74.76 61.25 -40.77
N ASP A 256 -74.14 60.58 -39.66
CA ASP A 256 -72.60 60.34 -39.29
C ASP A 256 -71.97 59.24 -38.17
N GLN A 257 -70.63 59.19 -37.64
CA GLN A 257 -69.72 58.02 -37.04
C GLN A 257 -68.50 58.14 -35.88
N ARG A 258 -67.70 57.05 -35.40
CA ARG A 258 -66.21 56.85 -34.78
C ARG A 258 -65.86 56.23 -33.28
N LYS A 259 -64.68 55.79 -32.57
CA LYS A 259 -63.23 55.11 -32.58
C LYS A 259 -62.45 54.71 -31.14
N MET A 260 -61.23 53.99 -30.94
CA MET A 260 -60.55 53.41 -29.59
C MET A 260 -58.97 52.87 -29.42
N SER A 261 -58.25 52.62 -28.20
CA SER A 261 -56.84 51.91 -27.85
C SER A 261 -56.24 51.83 -26.29
N LYS A 262 -55.07 51.30 -25.63
CA LYS A 262 -53.92 50.18 -25.62
C LYS A 262 -52.56 50.24 -24.62
N LYS A 263 -52.02 49.28 -23.67
CA LYS A 263 -50.55 49.09 -23.02
C LYS A 263 -50.07 47.94 -21.90
N THR A 264 -48.74 47.67 -21.46
CA THR A 264 -48.10 46.67 -20.37
C THR A 264 -46.56 46.75 -19.77
N GLN A 265 -45.94 45.97 -18.74
CA GLN A 265 -44.41 45.71 -18.28
C GLN A 265 -43.88 44.76 -17.00
N GLN A 266 -42.56 44.70 -16.45
CA GLN A 266 -41.78 43.56 -15.63
C GLN A 266 -40.39 43.75 -14.70
N ARG A 267 -39.92 42.94 -13.61
CA ARG A 267 -38.46 42.72 -12.95
C ARG A 267 -38.08 41.66 -11.71
N ILE A 268 -36.80 41.47 -11.13
CA ILE A 268 -36.14 40.48 -10.04
C ILE A 268 -34.70 40.84 -9.32
N SER A 269 -33.76 40.17 -8.46
CA SER A 269 -33.56 39.26 -7.16
C SER A 269 -32.01 38.87 -6.63
N ILE A 270 -31.62 38.30 -5.37
CA ILE A 270 -30.37 37.39 -4.85
C ILE A 270 -29.40 37.62 -3.48
N ASN A 271 -28.84 36.58 -2.68
CA ASN A 271 -27.44 36.32 -1.92
C ASN A 271 -27.17 35.53 -0.49
N ILE A 272 -25.91 35.40 0.13
CA ILE A 272 -25.25 34.34 1.07
C ILE A 272 -24.32 34.80 2.31
N GLN A 273 -23.99 33.95 3.35
CA GLN A 273 -22.74 33.89 4.24
C GLN A 273 -22.71 32.63 5.25
N ASP A 274 -21.73 32.14 6.07
CA ASP A 274 -20.21 32.14 6.27
C ASP A 274 -19.64 31.14 7.40
N VAL A 275 -18.29 30.96 7.60
CA VAL A 275 -17.39 30.38 8.72
C VAL A 275 -17.50 28.87 9.22
N PRO A 276 -16.73 28.23 10.21
CA PRO A 276 -15.51 28.50 11.08
C PRO A 276 -14.40 27.34 11.21
N ALA A 277 -13.54 27.20 12.29
CA ALA A 277 -12.31 26.31 12.40
C ALA A 277 -11.67 25.87 13.81
N ASP A 278 -10.91 24.71 13.93
CA ASP A 278 -9.65 24.31 14.71
C ASP A 278 -9.40 22.76 14.97
N SER A 279 -8.27 22.15 14.52
CA SER A 279 -7.47 21.13 15.26
C SER A 279 -6.10 20.73 14.65
N LEU A 280 -5.08 20.48 15.50
CA LEU A 280 -3.71 20.08 15.08
C LEU A 280 -3.54 18.56 14.85
N SER A 281 -3.33 18.17 13.59
CA SER A 281 -3.01 16.79 13.20
C SER A 281 -2.16 16.74 11.91
N SER A 282 -1.70 15.54 11.50
CA SER A 282 -0.95 15.36 10.26
C SER A 282 -1.78 15.74 9.02
N ARG A 283 -1.13 16.17 7.93
CA ARG A 283 -1.76 16.39 6.62
C ARG A 283 -1.14 15.44 5.60
N ARG A 284 -1.99 14.89 4.73
CA ARG A 284 -1.59 13.96 3.64
C ARG A 284 -2.23 14.49 2.36
N ILE A 285 -1.40 14.84 1.39
CA ILE A 285 -1.79 15.60 0.20
C ILE A 285 -1.49 14.77 -1.05
N VAL A 286 -2.46 14.62 -1.95
CA VAL A 286 -2.26 13.91 -3.24
C VAL A 286 -2.35 14.92 -4.39
N LEU A 287 -1.37 14.91 -5.30
CA LEU A 287 -1.27 15.86 -6.41
C LEU A 287 -1.74 15.22 -7.73
N LEU A 288 -2.91 15.62 -8.23
CA LEU A 288 -3.53 15.10 -9.46
C LEU A 288 -3.51 16.14 -10.58
N GLY A 289 -3.53 15.70 -11.84
CA GLY A 289 -3.56 16.62 -13.00
C GLY A 289 -2.90 16.05 -14.26
N LYS A 290 -2.83 16.86 -15.32
CA LYS A 290 -2.26 16.49 -16.63
C LYS A 290 -0.72 16.46 -16.65
N ILE A 291 -0.14 16.11 -17.80
CA ILE A 291 1.30 16.21 -18.06
C ILE A 291 1.71 17.68 -18.06
N SER A 292 2.90 18.00 -17.54
CA SER A 292 3.53 19.35 -17.60
C SER A 292 2.74 20.50 -16.94
N VAL A 293 1.74 20.20 -16.10
CA VAL A 293 1.02 21.20 -15.28
C VAL A 293 1.77 21.63 -14.01
N GLY A 294 2.99 21.12 -13.78
CA GLY A 294 3.83 21.53 -12.66
C GLY A 294 3.56 20.84 -11.32
N LYS A 295 2.88 19.68 -11.28
CA LYS A 295 2.55 18.95 -10.03
C LYS A 295 3.77 18.73 -9.13
N SER A 296 4.81 18.10 -9.65
CA SER A 296 6.06 17.78 -8.95
C SER A 296 6.75 19.04 -8.41
N ALA A 297 6.68 20.15 -9.16
CA ALA A 297 7.21 21.45 -8.73
C ALA A 297 6.35 22.11 -7.63
N ALA A 298 5.02 21.95 -7.67
CA ALA A 298 4.13 22.36 -6.58
C ALA A 298 4.35 21.52 -5.32
N GLY A 299 4.60 20.21 -5.47
CA GLY A 299 5.00 19.33 -4.38
C GLY A 299 6.29 19.80 -3.71
N ASN A 300 7.34 20.06 -4.50
CA ASN A 300 8.60 20.64 -4.00
C ASN A 300 8.39 22.00 -3.32
N THR A 301 7.47 22.84 -3.82
CA THR A 301 7.11 24.14 -3.23
C THR A 301 6.43 23.95 -1.86
N ILE A 302 5.45 23.05 -1.73
CA ILE A 302 4.84 22.69 -0.43
C ILE A 302 5.91 22.22 0.54
N LEU A 303 6.70 21.23 0.13
CA LEU A 303 7.73 20.61 0.99
C LEU A 303 8.86 21.57 1.38
N GLY A 304 9.18 22.56 0.54
CA GLY A 304 10.33 23.46 0.71
C GLY A 304 11.68 22.84 0.32
N GLN A 305 11.65 21.66 -0.32
CA GLN A 305 12.83 20.87 -0.70
C GLN A 305 12.55 20.08 -1.99
N LYS A 306 13.62 19.67 -2.69
CA LYS A 306 13.55 19.06 -4.03
C LYS A 306 13.52 17.53 -3.96
N GLU A 307 12.34 16.99 -3.65
CA GLU A 307 12.10 15.53 -3.56
C GLU A 307 11.64 14.93 -4.89
N PHE A 308 10.80 15.66 -5.64
CA PHE A 308 10.23 15.19 -6.91
C PHE A 308 11.02 15.73 -8.11
N GLU A 309 11.28 14.90 -9.11
CA GLU A 309 12.04 15.31 -10.30
C GLU A 309 11.20 16.23 -11.21
N SER A 310 11.43 17.53 -11.12
CA SER A 310 10.77 18.55 -11.95
C SER A 310 11.72 19.14 -13.00
N SER A 311 11.77 18.55 -14.20
CA SER A 311 12.54 19.06 -15.34
C SER A 311 11.64 19.62 -16.47
N LEU A 312 12.15 20.58 -17.24
CA LEU A 312 11.44 21.21 -18.37
C LEU A 312 11.45 20.36 -19.66
N SER A 313 11.39 19.03 -19.51
CA SER A 313 11.41 18.09 -20.63
C SER A 313 10.04 17.99 -21.32
N MET A 314 10.03 17.75 -22.64
CA MET A 314 8.79 17.47 -23.39
C MET A 314 8.22 16.05 -23.16
N ASN A 315 8.87 15.22 -22.34
CA ASN A 315 8.38 13.92 -21.88
C ASN A 315 7.91 14.00 -20.42
N SER A 316 6.86 13.22 -20.10
CA SER A 316 6.44 13.02 -18.71
C SER A 316 7.51 12.25 -17.95
N VAL A 317 8.10 12.88 -16.93
CA VAL A 317 9.16 12.30 -16.09
C VAL A 317 8.56 11.39 -15.02
N THR A 318 7.56 11.88 -14.28
CA THR A 318 6.81 11.08 -13.31
C THR A 318 6.02 9.97 -14.01
N SER A 319 6.54 8.74 -13.93
CA SER A 319 5.92 7.50 -14.40
C SER A 319 5.33 6.66 -13.26
N VAL A 320 5.67 6.99 -12.01
CA VAL A 320 5.38 6.23 -10.78
C VAL A 320 5.02 7.20 -9.65
N CYS A 321 4.06 6.83 -8.79
CA CYS A 321 3.71 7.55 -7.58
C CYS A 321 4.85 7.53 -6.57
N SER A 322 5.21 8.70 -6.05
CA SER A 322 6.22 8.90 -5.02
C SER A 322 5.64 9.69 -3.86
N GLU A 323 6.05 9.36 -2.63
CA GLU A 323 5.65 10.09 -1.42
C GLU A 323 6.89 10.68 -0.74
N ALA A 324 6.79 11.93 -0.29
CA ALA A 324 7.78 12.58 0.55
C ALA A 324 7.11 13.24 1.77
N HIS A 325 7.87 13.37 2.86
CA HIS A 325 7.39 13.79 4.19
C HIS A 325 8.26 14.91 4.75
N VAL A 326 7.64 15.94 5.34
CA VAL A 326 8.32 17.05 6.00
C VAL A 326 7.54 17.52 7.23
N THR A 327 8.16 18.34 8.09
CA THR A 327 7.46 19.06 9.16
C THR A 327 7.46 20.56 8.86
N ILE A 328 6.28 21.16 8.70
CA ILE A 328 6.08 22.59 8.41
C ILE A 328 5.35 23.21 9.60
N SER A 329 5.97 24.20 10.26
CA SER A 329 5.36 24.92 11.39
C SER A 329 4.79 23.99 12.47
N GLY A 330 5.52 22.91 12.79
CA GLY A 330 5.11 21.86 13.74
C GLY A 330 4.12 20.80 13.20
N ARG A 331 3.47 21.02 12.06
CA ARG A 331 2.59 20.04 11.41
C ARG A 331 3.40 19.07 10.55
N SER A 332 3.16 17.76 10.69
CA SER A 332 3.70 16.75 9.77
C SER A 332 2.87 16.70 8.48
N VAL A 333 3.51 16.93 7.33
CA VAL A 333 2.88 16.96 6.00
C VAL A 333 3.53 15.92 5.10
N SER A 334 2.73 14.99 4.57
CA SER A 334 3.13 14.13 3.43
C SER A 334 2.49 14.61 2.13
N VAL A 335 3.25 14.46 1.04
CA VAL A 335 2.83 14.81 -0.32
C VAL A 335 3.08 13.61 -1.23
N VAL A 336 2.08 13.23 -2.02
CA VAL A 336 2.16 12.17 -3.05
C VAL A 336 2.05 12.82 -4.43
N ASP A 337 3.12 12.82 -5.24
CA ASP A 337 3.05 13.16 -6.66
C ASP A 337 2.69 11.91 -7.48
N THR A 338 1.62 11.98 -8.27
CA THR A 338 1.14 10.85 -9.08
C THR A 338 1.59 10.97 -10.55
N PRO A 339 1.53 9.89 -11.35
CA PRO A 339 1.50 10.02 -12.81
C PRO A 339 0.38 10.95 -13.29
N ALA A 340 0.54 11.47 -14.51
CA ALA A 340 -0.44 12.37 -15.12
C ALA A 340 -1.69 11.63 -15.61
N LEU A 341 -2.88 12.20 -15.33
CA LEU A 341 -4.16 11.53 -15.55
C LEU A 341 -4.45 11.19 -17.03
N PHE A 342 -4.03 12.05 -17.96
CA PHE A 342 -4.25 11.90 -19.41
C PHE A 342 -2.95 11.53 -20.14
N ASN A 343 -2.22 10.53 -19.64
CA ASN A 343 -0.97 10.08 -20.29
C ASN A 343 -1.20 8.90 -21.24
N THR A 344 -1.32 9.20 -22.54
CA THR A 344 -1.47 8.21 -23.62
C THR A 344 -0.29 7.24 -23.78
N LYS A 345 0.82 7.46 -23.05
CA LYS A 345 1.97 6.53 -23.01
C LYS A 345 1.87 5.46 -21.90
N ILE A 346 0.90 5.54 -21.00
CA ILE A 346 0.67 4.59 -19.90
C ILE A 346 -0.56 3.73 -20.22
N LYS A 347 -0.47 2.40 -20.00
CA LYS A 347 -1.62 1.50 -20.21
C LYS A 347 -2.66 1.62 -19.08
N PRO A 348 -3.95 1.33 -19.32
CA PRO A 348 -4.97 1.34 -18.27
C PRO A 348 -4.60 0.49 -17.04
N GLU A 349 -3.97 -0.67 -17.25
CA GLU A 349 -3.53 -1.58 -16.19
C GLU A 349 -2.32 -1.06 -15.40
N GLU A 350 -1.53 -0.17 -16.00
CA GLU A 350 -0.39 0.50 -15.35
C GLU A 350 -0.89 1.72 -14.55
N LEU A 351 -1.83 2.48 -15.11
CA LEU A 351 -2.51 3.57 -14.41
C LEU A 351 -3.28 3.04 -13.18
N ALA A 352 -4.00 1.92 -13.31
CA ALA A 352 -4.68 1.26 -12.19
C ALA A 352 -3.74 0.86 -11.05
N LYS A 353 -2.55 0.34 -11.37
CA LYS A 353 -1.52 0.00 -10.36
C LYS A 353 -1.01 1.24 -9.64
N GLU A 354 -0.79 2.34 -10.36
CA GLU A 354 -0.28 3.57 -9.75
C GLU A 354 -1.36 4.34 -8.96
N ILE A 355 -2.64 4.20 -9.30
CA ILE A 355 -3.77 4.59 -8.44
C ILE A 355 -3.78 3.75 -7.15
N ALA A 356 -3.71 2.42 -7.26
CA ALA A 356 -3.64 1.55 -6.07
C ALA A 356 -2.40 1.88 -5.20
N ARG A 357 -1.29 2.31 -5.82
CA ARG A 357 -0.09 2.78 -5.13
C ARG A 357 -0.29 4.13 -4.43
N SER A 358 -0.96 5.11 -5.04
CA SER A 358 -1.24 6.40 -4.39
C SER A 358 -2.22 6.22 -3.22
N VAL A 359 -3.22 5.35 -3.37
CA VAL A 359 -4.14 4.93 -2.30
C VAL A 359 -3.37 4.25 -1.17
N HIS A 360 -2.47 3.30 -1.48
CA HIS A 360 -1.61 2.69 -0.48
C HIS A 360 -0.73 3.71 0.25
N LEU A 361 -0.01 4.58 -0.47
CA LEU A 361 0.86 5.59 0.14
C LEU A 361 0.06 6.52 1.07
N SER A 362 -1.00 7.15 0.56
CA SER A 362 -1.82 8.12 1.33
C SER A 362 -2.75 7.50 2.38
N SER A 363 -2.92 6.16 2.41
CA SER A 363 -3.69 5.42 3.43
C SER A 363 -3.25 5.80 4.86
N PRO A 364 -4.19 6.10 5.80
CA PRO A 364 -5.63 5.77 5.75
C PRO A 364 -6.50 6.71 4.90
N GLY A 365 -5.92 7.72 4.25
CA GLY A 365 -6.58 8.50 3.20
C GLY A 365 -6.10 9.96 3.13
N PRO A 366 -6.26 10.64 1.99
CA PRO A 366 -5.80 12.02 1.84
C PRO A 366 -6.67 12.98 2.66
N HIS A 367 -6.00 13.93 3.32
CA HIS A 367 -6.67 15.08 3.93
C HIS A 367 -6.99 16.15 2.87
N ALA A 368 -6.23 16.19 1.78
CA ALA A 368 -6.48 17.05 0.63
C ALA A 368 -6.03 16.41 -0.69
N VAL A 369 -6.78 16.70 -1.75
CA VAL A 369 -6.43 16.37 -3.13
C VAL A 369 -6.27 17.66 -3.92
N LEU A 370 -5.07 17.92 -4.43
CA LEU A 370 -4.79 19.14 -5.20
C LEU A 370 -4.87 18.82 -6.69
N ILE A 371 -5.87 19.39 -7.36
CA ILE A 371 -6.08 19.21 -8.80
C ILE A 371 -5.34 20.35 -9.50
N VAL A 372 -4.20 20.02 -10.10
CA VAL A 372 -3.20 20.98 -10.56
C VAL A 372 -3.44 21.40 -12.01
N PHE A 373 -3.53 22.71 -12.21
CA PHE A 373 -3.67 23.38 -13.50
C PHE A 373 -2.54 24.39 -13.74
N ARG A 374 -2.53 24.98 -14.92
CA ARG A 374 -1.69 26.13 -15.28
C ARG A 374 -2.58 27.33 -15.57
N VAL A 375 -2.23 28.50 -15.05
CA VAL A 375 -2.96 29.73 -15.36
C VAL A 375 -2.65 30.25 -16.78
N ASP A 376 -1.47 29.93 -17.32
CA ASP A 376 -0.98 30.41 -18.61
C ASP A 376 -1.40 29.56 -19.83
N VAL A 377 -2.39 28.66 -19.66
CA VAL A 377 -2.89 27.76 -20.71
C VAL A 377 -4.42 27.76 -20.73
N ARG A 378 -5.01 27.77 -21.93
CA ARG A 378 -6.48 27.69 -22.09
C ARG A 378 -7.01 26.36 -21.55
N PHE A 379 -8.05 26.43 -20.73
CA PHE A 379 -8.84 25.28 -20.27
C PHE A 379 -9.45 24.54 -21.47
N THR A 380 -9.28 23.23 -21.55
CA THR A 380 -9.69 22.39 -22.69
C THR A 380 -10.79 21.39 -22.32
N GLU A 381 -11.37 20.70 -23.29
CA GLU A 381 -12.45 19.73 -23.04
C GLU A 381 -11.98 18.51 -22.22
N GLN A 382 -10.70 18.15 -22.33
CA GLN A 382 -10.05 17.17 -21.46
C GLN A 382 -9.92 17.66 -20.01
N ASP A 383 -9.87 18.98 -19.76
CA ASP A 383 -9.84 19.51 -18.38
C ASP A 383 -11.20 19.37 -17.70
N GLN A 384 -12.29 19.53 -18.47
CA GLN A 384 -13.65 19.30 -18.00
C GLN A 384 -13.92 17.83 -17.60
N GLN A 385 -13.15 16.87 -18.15
CA GLN A 385 -13.23 15.44 -17.83
C GLN A 385 -12.43 15.04 -16.57
N ILE A 386 -11.53 15.89 -16.07
CA ILE A 386 -10.72 15.62 -14.87
C ILE A 386 -11.55 15.19 -13.65
N PRO A 387 -12.59 15.93 -13.18
CA PRO A 387 -13.33 15.56 -11.98
C PRO A 387 -14.07 14.21 -12.13
N GLN A 388 -14.62 13.93 -13.30
CA GLN A 388 -15.26 12.64 -13.60
C GLN A 388 -14.26 11.49 -13.50
N MET A 389 -13.07 11.65 -14.08
CA MET A 389 -12.04 10.62 -14.00
C MET A 389 -11.50 10.45 -12.57
N ILE A 390 -11.35 11.55 -11.81
CA ILE A 390 -10.96 11.48 -10.39
C ILE A 390 -11.97 10.69 -9.56
N ASN A 391 -13.28 10.90 -9.76
CA ASN A 391 -14.32 10.10 -9.09
C ASN A 391 -14.26 8.62 -9.49
N ILE A 392 -13.95 8.30 -10.75
CA ILE A 392 -13.78 6.91 -11.22
C ILE A 392 -12.55 6.24 -10.58
N MET A 393 -11.45 6.99 -10.37
CA MET A 393 -10.19 6.44 -9.85
C MET A 393 -10.15 6.34 -8.32
N TYR A 394 -10.75 7.29 -7.61
CA TYR A 394 -10.66 7.41 -6.15
C TYR A 394 -12.01 7.23 -5.43
N GLY A 395 -13.10 7.00 -6.15
CA GLY A 395 -14.46 6.93 -5.60
C GLY A 395 -15.17 8.29 -5.55
N GLU A 396 -16.48 8.26 -5.29
CA GLU A 396 -17.29 9.47 -5.14
C GLU A 396 -16.88 10.28 -3.90
N GLU A 397 -17.42 11.50 -3.77
CA GLU A 397 -17.16 12.45 -2.68
C GLU A 397 -15.71 12.96 -2.52
N VAL A 398 -14.71 12.37 -3.17
CA VAL A 398 -13.31 12.84 -3.14
C VAL A 398 -13.15 14.32 -3.51
N LEU A 399 -14.03 14.86 -4.36
CA LEU A 399 -14.07 16.29 -4.72
C LEU A 399 -14.44 17.22 -3.54
N LYS A 400 -15.11 16.71 -2.50
CA LYS A 400 -15.33 17.44 -1.24
C LYS A 400 -14.03 17.72 -0.49
N TYR A 401 -13.02 16.88 -0.69
CA TYR A 401 -11.65 17.01 -0.18
C TYR A 401 -10.67 17.56 -1.23
N SER A 402 -11.18 18.09 -2.36
CA SER A 402 -10.36 18.66 -3.44
C SER A 402 -10.27 20.19 -3.40
N ILE A 403 -9.11 20.70 -3.84
CA ILE A 403 -8.82 22.12 -4.09
C ILE A 403 -8.18 22.25 -5.48
N ILE A 404 -8.61 23.24 -6.27
CA ILE A 404 -8.01 23.57 -7.57
C ILE A 404 -6.71 24.36 -7.35
N LEU A 405 -5.56 23.84 -7.79
CA LEU A 405 -4.26 24.50 -7.65
C LEU A 405 -3.77 25.04 -8.99
N PHE A 406 -3.82 26.35 -9.18
CA PHE A 406 -3.24 26.99 -10.36
C PHE A 406 -1.74 27.22 -10.16
N THR A 407 -0.92 26.70 -11.06
CA THR A 407 0.52 26.99 -11.12
C THR A 407 0.83 28.07 -12.16
N HIS A 408 2.07 28.57 -12.12
CA HIS A 408 2.55 29.68 -12.95
C HIS A 408 1.88 31.02 -12.60
N GLY A 409 1.59 31.26 -11.32
CA GLY A 409 1.07 32.54 -10.83
C GLY A 409 1.97 33.75 -11.11
N ASP A 410 3.22 33.54 -11.54
CA ASP A 410 4.10 34.56 -12.12
C ASP A 410 3.68 35.05 -13.52
N ARG A 411 2.57 34.52 -14.07
CA ARG A 411 2.05 34.81 -15.42
C ARG A 411 0.60 35.29 -15.41
N ILE A 412 0.11 35.79 -14.27
CA ILE A 412 -1.26 36.31 -14.14
C ILE A 412 -1.22 37.84 -13.97
N ASP A 413 -1.78 38.56 -14.95
CA ASP A 413 -1.79 40.03 -14.97
C ASP A 413 -3.05 40.63 -14.31
N LYS A 414 -3.93 39.79 -13.78
CA LYS A 414 -5.25 40.15 -13.19
C LYS A 414 -5.66 39.13 -12.11
N PRO A 415 -6.73 39.35 -11.32
CA PRO A 415 -7.23 38.37 -10.36
C PRO A 415 -7.58 37.01 -10.99
N ILE A 416 -7.35 35.91 -10.26
CA ILE A 416 -7.70 34.55 -10.72
C ILE A 416 -9.22 34.35 -10.77
N GLU A 417 -9.93 35.08 -9.93
CA GLU A 417 -11.38 35.20 -9.84
C GLU A 417 -11.99 35.57 -11.20
N GLU A 418 -11.42 36.57 -11.89
CA GLU A 418 -11.88 36.99 -13.21
C GLU A 418 -11.70 35.89 -14.27
N LEU A 419 -10.58 35.16 -14.24
CA LEU A 419 -10.34 34.03 -15.16
C LEU A 419 -11.29 32.86 -14.90
N ILE A 420 -11.74 32.67 -13.65
CA ILE A 420 -12.75 31.67 -13.30
C ILE A 420 -14.13 32.13 -13.79
N GLU A 421 -14.50 33.40 -13.59
CA GLU A 421 -15.80 33.92 -14.02
C GLU A 421 -15.99 33.96 -15.54
N GLU A 422 -14.93 34.32 -16.29
CA GLU A 422 -14.90 34.35 -17.76
C GLU A 422 -15.17 32.99 -18.41
N ASN A 423 -14.87 31.89 -17.72
CA ASN A 423 -14.97 30.55 -18.27
C ASN A 423 -15.94 29.67 -17.46
N CYS A 424 -17.16 29.54 -17.96
CA CYS A 424 -18.20 28.71 -17.33
C CYS A 424 -17.73 27.29 -16.99
N ARG A 425 -17.01 26.60 -17.89
CA ARG A 425 -16.54 25.23 -17.65
C ARG A 425 -15.50 25.15 -16.52
N LEU A 426 -14.69 26.21 -16.32
CA LEU A 426 -13.75 26.31 -15.20
C LEU A 426 -14.48 26.68 -13.89
N ARG A 427 -15.43 27.62 -13.93
CA ARG A 427 -16.29 27.94 -12.79
C ARG A 427 -17.07 26.73 -12.28
N ASP A 428 -17.61 25.92 -13.18
CA ASP A 428 -18.35 24.70 -12.85
C ASP A 428 -17.44 23.63 -12.23
N LEU A 429 -16.16 23.57 -12.62
CA LEU A 429 -15.13 22.73 -11.99
C LEU A 429 -14.76 23.22 -10.58
N VAL A 430 -14.53 24.52 -10.42
CA VAL A 430 -14.24 25.14 -9.11
C VAL A 430 -15.44 24.98 -8.18
N GLY A 431 -16.67 25.09 -8.70
CA GLY A 431 -17.92 24.83 -7.97
C GLY A 431 -18.07 23.38 -7.50
N GLN A 432 -17.70 22.39 -8.31
CA GLN A 432 -17.62 20.98 -7.89
C GLN A 432 -16.60 20.76 -6.75
N CYS A 433 -15.55 21.58 -6.69
CA CYS A 433 -14.60 21.63 -5.57
C CYS A 433 -15.03 22.64 -4.49
N GLY A 434 -16.33 22.91 -4.33
CA GLY A 434 -16.87 23.75 -3.26
C GLY A 434 -16.39 25.21 -3.27
N GLY A 435 -15.99 25.73 -4.43
CA GLY A 435 -15.39 27.07 -4.56
C GLY A 435 -13.90 27.14 -4.21
N ARG A 436 -13.25 26.01 -3.85
CA ARG A 436 -11.88 26.02 -3.32
C ARG A 436 -10.83 26.03 -4.41
N TYR A 437 -10.03 27.10 -4.44
CA TYR A 437 -8.84 27.23 -5.27
C TYR A 437 -7.68 27.92 -4.54
N HIS A 438 -6.47 27.75 -5.06
CA HIS A 438 -5.24 28.41 -4.62
C HIS A 438 -4.29 28.64 -5.83
N VAL A 439 -3.37 29.60 -5.74
CA VAL A 439 -2.45 29.99 -6.83
C VAL A 439 -1.00 29.95 -6.34
N PHE A 440 -0.12 29.26 -7.08
CA PHE A 440 1.29 29.06 -6.74
C PHE A 440 2.25 29.69 -7.77
N ASN A 441 3.29 30.33 -7.25
CA ASN A 441 4.49 30.69 -7.99
C ASN A 441 5.62 29.70 -7.66
N ASN A 442 5.64 28.55 -8.35
CA ASN A 442 6.65 27.48 -8.15
C ASN A 442 8.11 27.91 -8.43
N LYS A 443 8.36 29.13 -8.92
CA LYS A 443 9.72 29.72 -9.02
C LYS A 443 10.16 30.32 -7.69
N ASP A 444 9.24 30.92 -6.95
CA ASP A 444 9.48 31.49 -5.63
C ASP A 444 9.24 30.43 -4.55
N GLN A 445 10.20 29.52 -4.42
CA GLN A 445 10.17 28.42 -3.46
C GLN A 445 10.46 28.90 -2.02
N ASN A 446 10.91 30.15 -1.86
CA ASN A 446 11.23 30.76 -0.57
C ASN A 446 10.01 31.43 0.07
N ASN A 447 9.05 31.91 -0.73
CA ASN A 447 7.75 32.35 -0.23
C ASN A 447 7.01 31.16 0.41
N ARG A 448 7.01 31.12 1.75
CA ARG A 448 6.27 30.17 2.58
C ARG A 448 4.84 30.63 2.87
N GLU A 449 4.49 31.89 2.58
CA GLU A 449 3.14 32.44 2.79
C GLU A 449 2.13 31.70 1.91
N GLN A 450 2.41 31.54 0.60
CA GLN A 450 1.56 30.74 -0.30
C GLN A 450 1.32 29.31 0.23
N VAL A 451 2.31 28.69 0.89
CA VAL A 451 2.19 27.34 1.46
C VAL A 451 1.38 27.35 2.75
N ASN A 452 1.54 28.36 3.61
CA ASN A 452 0.74 28.53 4.82
C ASN A 452 -0.74 28.78 4.46
N ASP A 453 -1.02 29.65 3.48
CA ASP A 453 -2.36 29.95 2.97
C ASP A 453 -3.03 28.71 2.38
N LEU A 454 -2.28 27.89 1.63
CA LEU A 454 -2.78 26.60 1.12
C LEU A 454 -3.09 25.64 2.28
N LEU A 455 -2.21 25.54 3.28
CA LEU A 455 -2.44 24.69 4.45
C LEU A 455 -3.63 25.18 5.29
N GLN A 456 -3.86 26.48 5.40
CA GLN A 456 -5.05 27.04 6.05
C GLN A 456 -6.33 26.73 5.27
N LYS A 457 -6.32 26.85 3.93
CA LYS A 457 -7.44 26.43 3.07
C LYS A 457 -7.72 24.93 3.18
N ILE A 458 -6.69 24.11 3.39
CA ILE A 458 -6.81 22.67 3.67
C ILE A 458 -7.42 22.43 5.06
N ASP A 459 -6.97 23.13 6.11
CA ASP A 459 -7.53 23.02 7.47
C ASP A 459 -9.03 23.37 7.47
N THR A 460 -9.41 24.50 6.88
CA THR A 460 -10.83 24.91 6.73
C THR A 460 -11.66 23.90 5.95
N MET A 461 -11.11 23.30 4.90
CA MET A 461 -11.79 22.25 4.13
C MET A 461 -11.96 20.96 4.94
N ILE A 462 -10.99 20.57 5.77
CA ILE A 462 -11.09 19.42 6.67
C ILE A 462 -12.20 19.64 7.69
N GLU A 463 -12.27 20.83 8.28
CA GLU A 463 -13.28 21.22 9.26
C GLU A 463 -14.70 21.21 8.66
N GLN A 464 -14.87 21.78 7.44
CA GLN A 464 -16.12 21.70 6.67
C GLN A 464 -16.55 20.26 6.34
N ASN A 465 -15.62 19.31 6.27
CA ASN A 465 -15.88 17.88 6.06
C ASN A 465 -15.94 17.07 7.38
N GLY A 466 -16.04 17.72 8.54
CA GLY A 466 -16.20 17.06 9.84
C GLY A 466 -14.89 16.64 10.53
N GLY A 467 -13.76 17.24 10.18
CA GLY A 467 -12.46 17.04 10.83
C GLY A 467 -11.67 15.81 10.35
N GLY A 468 -12.22 15.04 9.41
CA GLY A 468 -11.63 13.79 8.92
C GLY A 468 -10.66 13.94 7.75
N HIS A 469 -10.15 12.80 7.28
CA HIS A 469 -9.60 12.66 5.93
C HIS A 469 -10.62 11.95 5.04
N TYR A 470 -10.47 12.09 3.71
CA TYR A 470 -11.21 11.26 2.78
C TYR A 470 -10.91 9.78 3.05
N SER A 471 -11.92 8.92 2.95
CA SER A 471 -11.78 7.47 3.08
C SER A 471 -12.90 6.76 2.32
N ASN A 472 -12.62 5.52 1.91
CA ASN A 472 -13.55 4.60 1.27
C ASN A 472 -13.05 3.16 1.45
N GLN A 473 -13.74 2.18 0.88
CA GLN A 473 -13.34 0.76 0.94
C GLN A 473 -11.89 0.51 0.50
N MET A 474 -11.41 1.18 -0.57
CA MET A 474 -10.04 1.00 -1.06
C MET A 474 -9.01 1.50 -0.03
N TYR A 475 -9.31 2.60 0.65
CA TYR A 475 -8.46 3.17 1.70
C TYR A 475 -8.45 2.33 2.98
N GLU A 476 -9.61 1.76 3.36
CA GLU A 476 -9.70 0.80 4.46
C GLU A 476 -8.92 -0.50 4.18
N GLU A 477 -9.05 -1.07 2.99
CA GLU A 477 -8.30 -2.27 2.58
C GLU A 477 -6.80 -2.01 2.54
N ALA A 478 -6.38 -0.85 2.01
CA ALA A 478 -4.99 -0.41 2.05
C ALA A 478 -4.48 -0.18 3.50
N GLN A 479 -5.34 0.28 4.41
CA GLN A 479 -5.01 0.47 5.83
C GLN A 479 -4.83 -0.88 6.53
N ARG A 480 -5.76 -1.82 6.36
CA ARG A 480 -5.67 -3.19 6.89
C ARG A 480 -4.39 -3.86 6.39
N PHE A 481 -4.09 -3.77 5.09
CA PHE A 481 -2.86 -4.31 4.51
C PHE A 481 -1.57 -3.66 5.06
N LYS A 482 -1.55 -2.33 5.27
CA LYS A 482 -0.43 -1.64 5.95
C LYS A 482 -0.21 -2.17 7.37
N GLN A 483 -1.29 -2.36 8.13
CA GLN A 483 -1.24 -2.86 9.51
C GLN A 483 -0.73 -4.31 9.57
N GLU A 484 -1.22 -5.18 8.69
CA GLU A 484 -0.76 -6.57 8.60
C GLU A 484 0.73 -6.68 8.20
N GLU A 485 1.21 -5.86 7.26
CA GLU A 485 2.63 -5.83 6.89
C GLU A 485 3.52 -5.28 8.01
N GLU A 486 3.08 -4.24 8.72
CA GLU A 486 3.73 -3.70 9.92
C GLU A 486 3.84 -4.77 11.01
N GLU A 487 2.75 -5.45 11.35
CA GLU A 487 2.75 -6.56 12.30
C GLU A 487 3.65 -7.71 11.85
N ARG A 488 3.56 -8.14 10.59
CA ARG A 488 4.41 -9.22 10.04
C ARG A 488 5.89 -8.83 10.09
N ARG A 489 6.22 -7.55 9.88
CA ARG A 489 7.57 -7.00 10.01
C ARG A 489 8.04 -6.99 11.47
N GLN A 490 7.18 -6.60 12.42
CA GLN A 490 7.48 -6.62 13.85
C GLN A 490 7.68 -8.06 14.36
N ARG A 491 6.74 -8.98 14.09
CA ARG A 491 6.84 -10.41 14.41
C ARG A 491 8.12 -11.06 13.84
N LYS A 492 8.58 -10.65 12.65
CA LYS A 492 9.88 -11.09 12.07
C LYS A 492 11.09 -10.51 12.81
N LYS A 493 11.10 -9.20 13.12
CA LYS A 493 12.17 -8.57 13.91
C LYS A 493 12.30 -9.21 15.29
N GLU A 494 11.17 -9.50 15.93
CA GLU A 494 11.11 -10.07 17.26
C GLU A 494 11.60 -11.53 17.28
N LYS A 495 11.13 -12.38 16.35
CA LYS A 495 11.70 -13.73 16.18
C LYS A 495 13.20 -13.71 15.88
N ARG A 496 13.70 -12.72 15.13
CA ARG A 496 15.14 -12.56 14.89
C ARG A 496 15.90 -12.25 16.18
N ARG A 497 15.42 -11.31 16.99
CA ARG A 497 16.01 -10.98 18.30
C ARG A 497 16.08 -12.19 19.23
N GLN A 498 14.99 -12.95 19.32
CA GLN A 498 14.90 -14.16 20.14
C GLN A 498 15.92 -15.22 19.69
N ILE A 499 16.10 -15.41 18.39
CA ILE A 499 17.14 -16.32 17.85
C ILE A 499 18.54 -15.79 18.16
N GLU A 500 18.81 -14.49 17.99
CA GLU A 500 20.11 -13.88 18.29
C GLU A 500 20.45 -13.94 19.78
N GLU A 501 19.47 -13.83 20.68
CA GLU A 501 19.65 -13.96 22.12
C GLU A 501 19.90 -15.41 22.56
N VAL A 502 19.15 -16.38 22.03
CA VAL A 502 19.40 -17.82 22.28
C VAL A 502 20.78 -18.25 21.75
N MET A 503 21.20 -17.75 20.57
CA MET A 503 22.55 -17.98 20.05
C MET A 503 23.62 -17.37 20.97
N ARG A 504 23.42 -16.15 21.49
CA ARG A 504 24.34 -15.51 22.45
C ARG A 504 24.47 -16.35 23.73
N GLN A 505 23.35 -16.83 24.29
CA GLN A 505 23.34 -17.70 25.46
C GLN A 505 24.11 -19.01 25.20
N LYS A 506 23.87 -19.67 24.07
CA LYS A 506 24.57 -20.91 23.71
C LYS A 506 26.06 -20.73 23.42
N GLU A 507 26.47 -19.58 22.87
CA GLU A 507 27.89 -19.23 22.79
C GLU A 507 28.52 -18.99 24.16
N GLU A 508 27.79 -18.39 25.11
CA GLU A 508 28.29 -18.09 26.46
C GLU A 508 28.43 -19.36 27.31
N GLU A 509 27.43 -20.25 27.29
CA GLU A 509 27.52 -21.61 27.85
C GLU A 509 28.73 -22.38 27.29
N MET A 510 28.90 -22.38 25.96
CA MET A 510 30.00 -23.11 25.30
C MET A 510 31.37 -22.54 25.68
N ARG A 511 31.50 -21.22 25.87
CA ARG A 511 32.73 -20.59 26.36
C ARG A 511 33.05 -21.00 27.80
N GLN A 512 32.03 -21.06 28.68
CA GLN A 512 32.20 -21.53 30.06
C GLN A 512 32.69 -22.98 30.10
N ILE A 513 32.02 -23.89 29.38
CA ILE A 513 32.40 -25.31 29.28
C ILE A 513 33.83 -25.50 28.74
N MET A 514 34.23 -24.72 27.71
CA MET A 514 35.60 -24.79 27.18
C MET A 514 36.65 -24.29 28.18
N GLU A 515 36.35 -23.23 28.94
CA GLU A 515 37.29 -22.68 29.93
C GLU A 515 37.40 -23.60 31.17
N GLU A 516 36.30 -24.18 31.65
CA GLU A 516 36.32 -25.22 32.69
C GLU A 516 37.14 -26.44 32.27
N MET A 517 36.96 -26.91 31.02
CA MET A 517 37.75 -28.01 30.47
C MET A 517 39.24 -27.65 30.37
N ARG A 518 39.56 -26.41 29.97
CA ARG A 518 40.95 -25.91 29.91
C ARG A 518 41.59 -25.85 31.30
N GLN A 519 40.88 -25.33 32.31
CA GLN A 519 41.35 -25.27 33.69
C GLN A 519 41.51 -26.66 34.31
N SER A 520 40.58 -27.60 34.02
CA SER A 520 40.68 -28.99 34.44
C SER A 520 41.92 -29.68 33.85
N GLN A 521 42.15 -29.54 32.54
CA GLN A 521 43.36 -30.07 31.89
C GLN A 521 44.63 -29.44 32.45
N GLU A 522 44.67 -28.12 32.68
CA GLU A 522 45.85 -27.45 33.23
C GLU A 522 46.12 -27.87 34.67
N LYS A 523 45.08 -28.03 35.51
CA LYS A 523 45.20 -28.56 36.88
C LYS A 523 45.76 -29.98 36.88
N ASN A 524 45.19 -30.88 36.07
CA ASN A 524 45.67 -32.27 35.96
C ASN A 524 47.12 -32.33 35.50
N ARG A 525 47.52 -31.47 34.54
CA ARG A 525 48.91 -31.39 34.07
C ARG A 525 49.86 -30.90 35.17
N ARG A 526 49.46 -29.86 35.94
CA ARG A 526 50.25 -29.37 37.09
C ARG A 526 50.41 -30.44 38.17
N GLN A 527 49.35 -31.18 38.52
CA GLN A 527 49.42 -32.29 39.48
C GLN A 527 50.39 -33.38 38.99
N MET A 528 50.32 -33.78 37.72
CA MET A 528 51.24 -34.77 37.15
C MET A 528 52.69 -34.28 37.06
N GLU A 529 52.91 -32.98 36.79
CA GLU A 529 54.24 -32.34 36.85
C GLU A 529 54.81 -32.31 38.28
N GLU A 530 53.95 -32.13 39.29
CA GLU A 530 54.31 -32.06 40.71
C GLU A 530 54.57 -33.45 41.32
N GLU A 531 53.72 -34.45 41.02
CA GLU A 531 53.94 -35.87 41.37
C GLU A 531 55.25 -36.40 40.75
N MET A 532 55.53 -36.06 39.49
CA MET A 532 56.79 -36.47 38.85
C MET A 532 58.02 -35.72 39.40
N ARG A 533 57.83 -34.57 40.07
CA ARG A 533 58.90 -33.89 40.83
C ARG A 533 59.14 -34.57 42.17
N THR A 534 58.11 -34.75 42.99
CA THR A 534 58.25 -35.36 44.32
C THR A 534 58.81 -36.78 44.24
N GLN A 535 58.35 -37.59 43.28
CA GLN A 535 58.89 -38.92 43.03
C GLN A 535 60.39 -38.92 42.66
N LYS A 536 60.86 -37.92 41.88
CA LYS A 536 62.29 -37.75 41.56
C LYS A 536 63.12 -37.25 42.73
N GLU A 537 62.58 -36.35 43.55
CA GLU A 537 63.24 -35.88 44.77
C GLU A 537 63.35 -37.02 45.81
N GLU A 538 62.35 -37.89 45.90
CA GLU A 538 62.37 -39.04 46.78
C GLU A 538 63.31 -40.15 46.28
N GLU A 539 63.35 -40.45 44.97
CA GLU A 539 64.42 -41.30 44.40
C GLU A 539 65.81 -40.72 44.68
N MET A 540 66.00 -39.40 44.54
CA MET A 540 67.25 -38.72 44.85
C MET A 540 67.64 -38.88 46.32
N ARG A 541 66.70 -38.68 47.25
CA ARG A 541 66.92 -38.90 48.69
C ARG A 541 67.30 -40.35 48.98
N GLN A 542 66.56 -41.33 48.45
CA GLN A 542 66.85 -42.75 48.64
C GLN A 542 68.23 -43.14 48.08
N ARG A 543 68.64 -42.59 46.92
CA ARG A 543 69.99 -42.79 46.36
C ARG A 543 71.07 -42.15 47.23
N GLN A 544 70.87 -40.91 47.70
CA GLN A 544 71.82 -40.23 48.58
C GLN A 544 71.96 -40.95 49.92
N GLU A 545 70.86 -41.38 50.54
CA GLU A 545 70.88 -42.10 51.81
C GLU A 545 71.55 -43.47 51.66
N LYS A 546 71.25 -44.21 50.58
CA LYS A 546 71.89 -45.49 50.30
C LYS A 546 73.40 -45.35 50.10
N LEU A 547 73.84 -44.33 49.37
CA LEU A 547 75.27 -44.00 49.23
C LEU A 547 75.89 -43.60 50.57
N ARG A 548 75.18 -42.82 51.40
CA ARG A 548 75.64 -42.40 52.73
C ARG A 548 75.82 -43.61 53.67
N ARG A 549 74.86 -44.55 53.68
CA ARG A 549 74.97 -45.83 54.40
C ARG A 549 76.13 -46.70 53.88
N GLN A 550 76.37 -46.74 52.57
CA GLN A 550 77.52 -47.45 51.99
C GLN A 550 78.86 -46.85 52.45
N ILE A 551 78.98 -45.52 52.45
CA ILE A 551 80.18 -44.83 52.95
C ILE A 551 80.37 -45.08 54.46
N GLU A 552 79.30 -45.06 55.26
CA GLU A 552 79.37 -45.35 56.70
C GLU A 552 79.76 -46.81 56.97
N GLU A 553 79.26 -47.78 56.20
CA GLU A 553 79.73 -49.17 56.26
C GLU A 553 81.19 -49.32 55.86
N GLU A 554 81.63 -48.69 54.76
CA GLU A 554 83.00 -48.78 54.27
C GLU A 554 83.98 -48.16 55.27
N MET A 555 83.66 -46.98 55.81
CA MET A 555 84.42 -46.37 56.91
C MET A 555 84.44 -47.24 58.17
N ARG A 556 83.37 -48.01 58.45
CA ARG A 556 83.35 -48.97 59.58
C ARG A 556 84.26 -50.17 59.31
N ARG A 557 84.27 -50.71 58.08
CA ARG A 557 85.15 -51.81 57.66
C ARG A 557 86.62 -51.38 57.72
N GLN A 558 86.96 -50.21 57.16
CA GLN A 558 88.31 -49.64 57.24
C GLN A 558 88.76 -49.42 58.69
N ARG A 559 87.87 -48.99 59.60
CA ARG A 559 88.17 -48.89 61.05
C ARG A 559 88.37 -50.25 61.71
N GLU A 560 87.57 -51.26 61.37
CA GLU A 560 87.77 -52.62 61.84
C GLU A 560 89.07 -53.25 61.30
N GLU A 561 89.45 -52.97 60.05
CA GLU A 561 90.67 -53.46 59.42
C GLU A 561 91.92 -52.77 59.98
N ALA A 562 91.90 -51.44 60.12
CA ALA A 562 92.96 -50.69 60.80
C ALA A 562 93.15 -51.17 62.25
N ARG A 563 92.06 -51.42 62.97
CA ARG A 563 92.13 -52.01 64.33
C ARG A 563 92.71 -53.42 64.32
N LYS A 564 92.28 -54.31 63.41
CA LYS A 564 92.82 -55.68 63.27
C LYS A 564 94.28 -55.70 62.79
N GLN A 565 94.73 -54.65 62.11
CA GLN A 565 96.12 -54.45 61.72
C GLN A 565 96.96 -53.99 62.91
N GLN A 566 96.47 -53.03 63.69
CA GLN A 566 97.10 -52.58 64.93
C GLN A 566 97.18 -53.70 65.97
N GLU A 567 96.11 -54.48 66.17
CA GLU A 567 96.09 -55.68 67.04
C GLU A 567 97.11 -56.77 66.60
N LYS A 568 97.53 -56.79 65.32
CA LYS A 568 98.62 -57.66 64.84
C LYS A 568 99.99 -57.05 65.08
N GLU A 569 100.15 -55.75 64.86
CA GLU A 569 101.42 -55.04 65.08
C GLU A 569 101.79 -55.06 66.58
N ASP A 570 100.80 -54.90 67.47
CA ASP A 570 100.93 -55.11 68.91
C ASP A 570 101.33 -56.58 69.24
N GLN A 571 100.73 -57.58 68.57
CA GLN A 571 101.10 -58.99 68.77
C GLN A 571 102.53 -59.33 68.30
N VAL A 572 103.02 -58.69 67.23
CA VAL A 572 104.41 -58.85 66.76
C VAL A 572 105.38 -58.21 67.77
N CYS A 573 105.01 -57.07 68.35
CA CYS A 573 105.83 -56.35 69.33
C CYS A 573 105.96 -57.11 70.68
N VAL A 574 105.00 -57.97 71.03
CA VAL A 574 105.05 -58.82 72.24
C VAL A 574 105.89 -60.10 72.05
N CYS A 575 106.35 -60.40 70.83
CA CYS A 575 107.19 -61.56 70.51
C CYS A 575 108.63 -61.20 70.07
N SER A 576 109.10 -60.00 70.41
CA SER A 576 110.48 -59.53 70.20
C SER A 576 111.17 -59.23 71.53
#